data_AF-A0A522QJ29-F1
#
_entry.id   AF-A0A522QJ29-F1
#
_cell.length_a   1.000
_cell.length_b   1.000
_cell.length_c   1.000
_cell.angle_alpha   90.00
_cell.angle_beta   90.00
_cell.angle_gamma   90.00
#
_symmetry.space_group_name_H-M   'P 1'
#
loop_
_entity.id
_entity.type
_entity.pdbx_description
1 polymer ?
#
loop_
_entity_poly.entity_id
_entity_poly.type
_entity_poly.pdbx_seq_one_letter_code
_entity_poly.pdbx_strand_id
1 'polypeptide(L)'
;MDAKLALEPKPYFLIQLCNYSEHVARLQGTMPAHAYVILGSGEERKFRLEDFSAYYRHLKERFLARMQSPADAYPYECAHCAVCPWREQCEQRRDADDYLGLVARMRSDQIEKLASSGITTIAQLAAASPAGRP
;
A
#
# COMPACT_ATOMS: atom_id res chain seq x y z
N MET A 1 -16.28 -11.43 14.21
CA MET A 1 -16.09 -10.10 14.81
C MET A 1 -14.60 -9.82 14.92
N ASP A 2 -14.20 -8.56 15.01
CA ASP A 2 -12.81 -8.16 15.23
C ASP A 2 -12.75 -6.85 16.02
N ALA A 3 -11.84 -6.75 16.99
CA ALA A 3 -11.71 -5.58 17.85
C ALA A 3 -10.51 -4.72 17.42
N LYS A 4 -10.72 -3.41 17.30
CA LYS A 4 -9.72 -2.44 16.81
C LYS A 4 -9.63 -1.25 17.77
N LEU A 5 -8.40 -0.81 18.08
CA LEU A 5 -8.17 0.42 18.86
C LEU A 5 -8.62 1.71 18.15
N ALA A 6 -8.90 1.64 16.84
CA ALA A 6 -9.39 2.78 16.09
C ALA A 6 -10.77 3.23 16.58
N LEU A 7 -10.99 4.54 16.61
CA LEU A 7 -12.28 5.14 17.00
C LEU A 7 -13.32 5.13 15.88
N GLU A 8 -12.91 4.84 14.64
CA GLU A 8 -13.78 4.77 13.47
C GLU A 8 -13.44 3.54 12.62
N PRO A 9 -14.44 2.96 11.92
CA PRO A 9 -14.20 1.87 10.98
C PRO A 9 -13.34 2.34 9.81
N LYS A 10 -12.32 1.56 9.45
CA LYS A 10 -11.49 1.78 8.27
C LYS A 10 -11.80 0.71 7.22
N PRO A 11 -11.75 1.03 5.91
CA PRO A 11 -12.07 0.06 4.86
C PRO A 11 -11.29 -1.27 4.96
N TYR A 12 -10.01 -1.23 5.35
CA TYR A 12 -9.20 -2.44 5.48
C TYR A 12 -9.64 -3.37 6.62
N PHE A 13 -10.38 -2.89 7.62
CA PHE A 13 -11.01 -3.76 8.63
C PHE A 13 -12.06 -4.67 8.01
N LEU A 14 -12.84 -4.15 7.05
CA LEU A 14 -13.87 -4.93 6.37
C LEU A 14 -13.26 -5.97 5.43
N ILE A 15 -12.11 -5.67 4.81
CA ILE A 15 -11.35 -6.64 4.02
C ILE A 15 -10.85 -7.79 4.90
N GLN A 16 -10.33 -7.48 6.11
CA GLN A 16 -9.93 -8.49 7.09
C GLN A 16 -11.13 -9.35 7.53
N LEU A 17 -12.27 -8.72 7.84
CA LEU A 17 -13.48 -9.44 8.22
C LEU A 17 -14.02 -10.33 7.10
N CYS A 18 -13.99 -9.88 5.84
CA CYS A 18 -14.35 -10.73 4.70
C CYS A 18 -13.43 -11.97 4.62
N ASN A 19 -12.13 -11.78 4.84
CA ASN A 19 -11.18 -12.89 4.90
C ASN A 19 -11.49 -13.88 6.02
N TYR A 20 -11.70 -13.39 7.24
CA TYR A 20 -12.04 -14.26 8.38
C TYR A 20 -13.36 -14.99 8.15
N SER A 21 -14.38 -14.28 7.65
CA SER A 21 -15.68 -14.87 7.34
C SER A 21 -15.58 -15.94 6.26
N GLU A 22 -14.73 -15.77 5.25
CA GLU A 22 -14.47 -16.83 4.26
C GLU A 22 -13.87 -18.08 4.94
N HIS A 23 -12.90 -17.92 5.85
CA HIS A 23 -12.31 -19.05 6.57
C HIS A 23 -13.31 -19.73 7.50
N VAL A 24 -14.16 -18.96 8.19
CA VAL A 24 -15.27 -19.50 9.00
C VAL A 24 -16.25 -20.27 8.13
N ALA A 25 -16.60 -19.73 6.96
CA ALA A 25 -17.51 -20.39 6.02
C ALA A 25 -16.97 -21.74 5.53
N ARG A 26 -15.65 -21.87 5.32
CA ARG A 26 -15.01 -23.15 4.99
C ARG A 26 -15.20 -24.21 6.07
N LEU A 27 -15.21 -23.80 7.35
CA LEU A 27 -15.38 -24.72 8.48
C LEU A 27 -16.86 -25.04 8.75
N GLN A 28 -17.75 -24.06 8.60
CA GLN A 28 -19.17 -24.19 8.93
C GLN A 28 -20.07 -24.54 7.74
N GLY A 29 -19.53 -24.50 6.52
CA GLY A 29 -20.26 -24.75 5.27
C GLY A 29 -21.17 -23.62 4.80
N THR A 30 -21.28 -22.52 5.56
CA THR A 30 -22.17 -21.39 5.24
C THR A 30 -21.47 -20.05 5.49
N MET A 31 -21.63 -19.11 4.58
CA MET A 31 -21.08 -17.76 4.72
C MET A 31 -21.86 -16.96 5.78
N PRO A 32 -21.20 -16.33 6.76
CA PRO A 32 -21.87 -15.41 7.66
C PRO A 32 -22.52 -14.26 6.87
N ALA A 33 -23.73 -13.84 7.27
CA ALA A 33 -24.39 -12.70 6.64
C ALA A 33 -23.79 -11.35 7.08
N HIS A 34 -23.29 -11.30 8.31
CA HIS A 34 -22.80 -10.08 8.95
C HIS A 34 -21.44 -10.27 9.60
N ALA A 35 -20.70 -9.17 9.69
CA ALA A 35 -19.50 -9.05 10.49
C ALA A 35 -19.59 -7.81 11.39
N TYR A 36 -18.79 -7.81 12.45
CA TYR A 36 -18.86 -6.83 13.52
C TYR A 36 -17.47 -6.31 13.83
N VAL A 37 -17.32 -4.99 13.87
CA VAL A 37 -16.12 -4.28 14.34
C VAL A 37 -16.41 -3.72 15.72
N ILE A 38 -15.60 -4.06 16.72
CA ILE A 38 -15.63 -3.42 18.03
C ILE A 38 -14.56 -2.33 18.03
N LEU A 39 -14.96 -1.07 18.18
CA LEU A 39 -14.07 0.09 18.12
C LEU A 39 -13.37 0.34 19.46
N GLY A 40 -12.37 1.22 19.46
CA GLY A 40 -11.63 1.60 20.68
C GLY A 40 -12.52 2.24 21.74
N SER A 41 -13.68 2.79 21.34
CA SER A 41 -14.73 3.29 22.21
C SER A 41 -15.57 2.20 22.89
N GLY A 42 -15.41 0.94 22.48
CA GLY A 42 -16.29 -0.18 22.85
C GLY A 42 -17.56 -0.27 21.98
N GLU A 43 -17.78 0.69 21.08
CA GLU A 43 -18.92 0.67 20.16
C GLU A 43 -18.80 -0.52 19.17
N GLU A 44 -19.88 -1.28 19.05
CA GLU A 44 -19.99 -2.34 18.05
C GLU A 44 -20.65 -1.81 16.78
N ARG A 45 -19.97 -1.98 15.64
CA ARG A 45 -20.47 -1.63 14.31
C ARG A 45 -20.72 -2.88 13.48
N LYS A 46 -21.95 -3.04 13.02
CA LYS A 46 -22.42 -4.16 12.20
C LYS A 46 -22.34 -3.83 10.71
N PHE A 47 -21.85 -4.78 9.92
CA PHE A 47 -21.72 -4.67 8.47
C PHE A 47 -22.26 -5.93 7.78
N ARG A 48 -22.92 -5.77 6.63
CA ARG A 48 -23.32 -6.89 5.78
C ARG A 48 -22.13 -7.31 4.92
N LEU A 49 -21.82 -8.60 4.90
CA LEU A 49 -20.64 -9.09 4.17
C LEU A 49 -20.83 -9.05 2.66
N GLU A 50 -22.07 -9.17 2.18
CA GLU A 50 -22.39 -9.13 0.75
C GLU A 50 -21.94 -7.81 0.09
N ASP A 51 -22.08 -6.68 0.80
CA ASP A 51 -21.74 -5.33 0.33
C ASP A 51 -20.26 -5.18 -0.03
N PHE A 52 -19.39 -6.02 0.55
CA PHE A 52 -17.93 -5.95 0.38
C PHE A 52 -17.34 -7.19 -0.31
N SER A 53 -18.10 -8.28 -0.39
CA SER A 53 -17.63 -9.60 -0.83
C SER A 53 -17.00 -9.60 -2.23
N ALA A 54 -17.61 -8.90 -3.19
CA ALA A 54 -17.10 -8.82 -4.55
C ALA A 54 -15.75 -8.09 -4.62
N TYR A 55 -15.64 -6.96 -3.94
CA TYR A 55 -14.41 -6.19 -3.86
C TYR A 55 -13.30 -6.97 -3.14
N TYR A 56 -13.65 -7.65 -2.05
CA TYR A 56 -12.73 -8.54 -1.34
C TYR A 56 -12.17 -9.65 -2.25
N ARG A 57 -13.01 -10.35 -3.02
CA ARG A 57 -12.56 -11.40 -3.95
C ARG A 57 -11.57 -10.84 -4.98
N HIS A 58 -11.90 -9.71 -5.58
CA HIS A 58 -11.02 -9.04 -6.55
C HIS A 58 -9.66 -8.65 -5.94
N LEU A 59 -9.65 -8.07 -4.73
CA LEU A 59 -8.40 -7.72 -4.04
C LEU A 59 -7.56 -8.96 -3.71
N LYS A 60 -8.20 -10.03 -3.23
CA LYS A 60 -7.53 -11.29 -2.92
C LYS A 60 -6.92 -11.93 -4.15
N GLU A 61 -7.65 -11.98 -5.26
CA GLU A 61 -7.14 -12.50 -6.54
C GLU A 61 -5.91 -11.72 -7.01
N ARG A 62 -5.97 -10.39 -6.99
CA ARG A 62 -4.82 -9.53 -7.34
C ARG A 62 -3.62 -9.75 -6.43
N PHE A 63 -3.86 -9.86 -5.12
CA PHE A 63 -2.80 -10.14 -4.15
C PHE A 63 -2.13 -11.49 -4.44
N LEU A 64 -2.92 -12.55 -4.60
CA LEU A 64 -2.40 -13.88 -4.89
C LEU A 64 -1.66 -13.93 -6.23
N ALA A 65 -2.17 -13.28 -7.27
CA ALA A 65 -1.49 -13.17 -8.56
C ALA A 65 -0.12 -12.49 -8.43
N ARG A 66 -0.04 -11.38 -7.67
CA ARG A 66 1.23 -10.68 -7.40
C ARG A 66 2.22 -11.54 -6.61
N MET A 67 1.74 -12.41 -5.73
CA MET A 67 2.57 -13.35 -4.99
C MET A 67 3.14 -14.48 -5.87
N GLN A 68 2.44 -14.87 -6.93
CA GLN A 68 2.91 -15.88 -7.89
C GLN A 68 3.95 -15.36 -8.89
N SER A 69 3.93 -14.05 -9.16
CA SER A 69 4.91 -13.39 -10.03
C SER A 69 5.47 -12.16 -9.34
N PRO A 70 6.42 -12.33 -8.39
CA PRO A 70 7.06 -11.20 -7.74
C PRO A 70 7.81 -10.38 -8.78
N ALA A 71 7.34 -9.16 -9.05
CA ALA A 71 8.11 -8.16 -9.76
C ALA A 71 9.06 -7.46 -8.78
N ASP A 72 10.29 -7.22 -9.23
CA ASP A 72 11.24 -6.36 -8.54
C ASP A 72 10.58 -5.00 -8.30
N ALA A 73 10.54 -4.60 -7.03
CA ALA A 73 9.96 -3.35 -6.60
C ALA A 73 11.09 -2.45 -6.09
N TYR A 74 11.15 -1.24 -6.63
CA TYR A 74 12.04 -0.22 -6.09
C TYR A 74 11.43 0.39 -4.82
N PRO A 75 12.23 0.71 -3.79
CA PRO A 75 11.73 1.23 -2.52
C PRO A 75 11.37 2.72 -2.62
N TYR A 76 10.39 3.08 -3.46
CA TYR A 76 9.86 4.43 -3.52
C TYR A 76 9.26 4.84 -2.17
N GLU A 77 9.44 6.10 -1.78
CA GLU A 77 8.78 6.63 -0.58
C GLU A 77 7.26 6.63 -0.75
N CYS A 78 6.53 6.22 0.29
CA CYS A 78 5.08 6.16 0.29
C CYS A 78 4.50 6.45 1.68
N ALA A 79 3.18 6.65 1.76
CA ALA A 79 2.51 6.99 3.02
C ALA A 79 2.73 5.96 4.16
N HIS A 80 3.01 4.69 3.82
CA HIS A 80 3.25 3.65 4.83
C HIS A 80 4.65 3.74 5.47
N CYS A 81 5.60 4.44 4.84
CA CYS A 81 6.99 4.52 5.32
C CYS A 81 7.08 5.06 6.75
N ALA A 82 6.16 5.94 7.18
CA ALA A 82 6.15 6.53 8.52
C ALA A 82 6.06 5.51 9.67
N VAL A 83 5.56 4.30 9.41
CA VAL A 83 5.43 3.21 10.40
C VAL A 83 6.09 1.91 9.95
N CYS A 84 6.76 1.93 8.79
CA CYS A 84 7.32 0.74 8.17
C CYS A 84 8.63 0.33 8.88
N PRO A 85 8.76 -0.94 9.35
CA PRO A 85 9.98 -1.39 10.01
C PRO A 85 11.18 -1.52 9.06
N TRP A 86 10.96 -1.59 7.75
CA TRP A 86 12.02 -1.67 6.72
C TRP A 86 12.46 -0.30 6.17
N ARG A 87 11.96 0.80 6.75
CA ARG A 87 12.20 2.16 6.24
C ARG A 87 13.68 2.46 6.07
N GLU A 88 14.50 2.12 7.06
CA GLU A 88 15.94 2.41 7.05
C GLU A 88 16.67 1.71 5.89
N GLN A 89 16.35 0.44 5.62
CA GLN A 89 16.95 -0.29 4.50
C GLN A 89 16.53 0.30 3.16
N CYS A 90 15.27 0.71 3.05
CA CYS A 90 14.75 1.41 1.88
C CYS A 90 15.44 2.77 1.66
N GLU A 91 15.71 3.54 2.74
CA GLU A 91 16.45 4.80 2.70
C GLU A 91 17.89 4.59 2.24
N GLN A 92 18.61 3.67 2.88
CA GLN A 92 19.99 3.32 2.50
C GLN A 92 20.09 2.93 1.02
N ARG A 93 19.11 2.19 0.50
CA ARG A 93 19.09 1.83 -0.92
C ARG A 93 18.90 3.04 -1.83
N ARG A 94 17.97 3.94 -1.49
CA ARG A 94 17.75 5.18 -2.27
C ARG A 94 18.95 6.11 -2.25
N ASP A 95 19.63 6.22 -1.10
CA ASP A 95 20.86 7.00 -0.97
C ASP A 95 21.99 6.41 -1.83
N ALA A 96 22.19 5.09 -1.75
CA ALA A 96 23.22 4.39 -2.54
C ALA A 96 22.99 4.48 -4.05
N ASP A 97 21.72 4.51 -4.48
CA ASP A 97 21.35 4.64 -5.89
C ASP A 97 21.34 6.09 -6.39
N ASP A 98 21.71 7.08 -5.55
CA ASP A 98 21.67 8.52 -5.88
C ASP A 98 20.29 8.96 -6.41
N TYR A 99 19.22 8.48 -5.75
CA TYR A 99 17.85 8.56 -6.24
C TYR A 99 17.31 10.00 -6.27
N LEU A 100 16.80 10.42 -7.44
CA LEU A 100 16.25 11.77 -7.66
C LEU A 100 15.16 12.20 -6.67
N GLY A 101 14.38 11.26 -6.14
CA GLY A 101 13.32 11.56 -5.17
C GLY A 101 13.81 12.09 -3.83
N LEU A 102 15.11 12.02 -3.54
CA LEU A 102 15.70 12.65 -2.36
C LEU A 102 15.80 14.18 -2.49
N VAL A 103 15.68 14.73 -3.71
CA VAL A 103 15.61 16.18 -3.93
C VAL A 103 14.30 16.73 -3.38
N ALA A 104 14.38 17.77 -2.54
CA ALA A 104 13.22 18.37 -1.91
C ALA A 104 12.14 18.77 -2.94
N ARG A 105 10.88 18.39 -2.68
CA ARG A 105 9.71 18.62 -3.54
C ARG A 105 9.77 17.93 -4.91
N MET A 106 10.68 16.98 -5.13
CA MET A 106 10.69 16.15 -6.33
C MET A 106 9.44 15.26 -6.36
N ARG A 107 8.68 15.34 -7.46
CA ARG A 107 7.51 14.49 -7.71
C ARG A 107 7.83 13.40 -8.73
N SER A 108 7.08 12.30 -8.70
CA SER A 108 7.27 11.18 -9.62
C SER A 108 7.19 11.59 -11.09
N ASP A 109 6.27 12.49 -11.46
CA ASP A 109 6.14 13.00 -12.84
C ASP A 109 7.36 13.80 -13.31
N GLN A 110 8.09 14.43 -12.38
CA GLN A 110 9.34 15.13 -12.68
C GLN A 110 10.50 14.15 -12.84
N ILE A 111 10.55 13.12 -12.00
CA ILE A 111 11.55 12.04 -12.09
C ILE A 111 11.42 11.33 -13.45
N GLU A 112 10.20 11.00 -13.86
CA GLU A 112 9.95 10.37 -15.17
C GLU A 112 10.42 11.24 -16.35
N LYS A 113 10.19 12.56 -16.29
CA LYS A 113 10.66 13.51 -17.31
C LYS A 113 12.18 13.67 -17.34
N LEU A 114 12.83 13.68 -16.18
CA LEU A 114 14.28 13.73 -16.10
C LEU A 114 14.89 12.42 -16.62
N ALA A 115 14.31 11.28 -16.24
CA ALA A 115 14.76 9.98 -16.71
C ALA A 115 14.63 9.85 -18.23
N SER A 116 13.56 10.39 -18.84
CA SER A 116 13.39 10.39 -20.29
C SER A 116 14.38 11.30 -21.03
N SER A 117 14.97 12.29 -20.36
CA SER A 117 16.08 13.09 -20.88
C SER A 117 17.47 12.54 -20.52
N GLY A 118 17.54 11.35 -19.91
CA GLY A 118 18.79 10.69 -19.52
C GLY A 118 19.36 11.12 -18.17
N ILE A 119 18.63 11.93 -17.41
CA ILE A 119 18.99 12.34 -16.04
C ILE A 119 18.27 11.41 -15.06
N THR A 120 19.01 10.45 -14.51
CA THR A 120 18.47 9.42 -13.59
C THR A 120 18.96 9.57 -12.15
N THR A 121 19.97 10.41 -11.89
CA THR A 121 20.56 10.59 -10.55
C THR A 121 20.68 12.05 -10.12
N ILE A 122 20.82 12.32 -8.82
CA ILE A 122 20.99 13.68 -8.30
C ILE A 122 22.28 14.31 -8.83
N ALA A 123 23.37 13.55 -8.91
CA ALA A 123 24.63 14.03 -9.47
C ALA A 123 24.48 14.48 -10.93
N GLN A 124 23.75 13.70 -11.75
CA GLN A 124 23.46 14.08 -13.14
C GLN A 124 22.58 15.34 -13.21
N LEU A 125 21.58 15.45 -12.33
CA LEU A 125 20.73 16.64 -12.25
C LEU A 125 21.54 17.88 -11.86
N ALA A 126 22.48 17.75 -10.92
CA ALA A 126 23.34 18.85 -10.48
C ALA A 126 24.31 19.32 -11.58
N ALA A 127 24.77 18.41 -12.44
CA ALA A 127 25.64 18.72 -13.58
C ALA A 127 24.88 19.20 -14.83
N ALA A 128 23.55 19.05 -14.86
CA ALA A 128 22.74 19.40 -16.03
C ALA A 128 22.77 20.92 -16.28
N SER A 129 23.14 21.30 -17.51
CA SER A 129 23.16 22.70 -17.92
C SER A 129 21.74 23.26 -18.10
N PRO A 130 21.54 24.59 -18.01
CA PRO A 130 20.21 25.21 -18.24
C PRO A 130 19.61 24.91 -19.62
N ALA A 131 20.43 24.53 -20.61
CA ALA A 131 20.01 24.14 -21.94
C ALA A 131 19.41 22.73 -22.02
N GLY A 132 19.56 21.91 -20.98
CA GLY A 132 18.97 20.58 -20.84
C GLY A 132 17.74 20.53 -19.93
N ARG A 133 17.09 21.68 -19.69
CA ARG A 133 15.81 21.72 -18.96
C ARG A 133 14.71 21.10 -19.83
N PRO A 134 13.97 20.10 -19.34
CA PRO A 134 12.78 19.57 -20.03
C PRO A 134 11.65 20.61 -20.10
#